data_AF-A0A352XMH1-F1
#
_entry.id   AF-A0A352XMH1-F1
#
_cell.length_a   1.000
_cell.length_b   1.000
_cell.length_c   1.000
_cell.angle_alpha   90.00
_cell.angle_beta   90.00
_cell.angle_gamma   90.00
#
_symmetry.space_group_name_H-M   'P 1'
#
loop_
_entity.id
_entity.type
_entity.pdbx_description
1 polymer ?
#
loop_
_entity_poly.entity_id
_entity_poly.type
_entity_poly.pdbx_seq_one_letter_code
_entity_poly.pdbx_strand_id
1 'polypeptide(L)'
;MAQYLAAGSQFSAVLTWFAERDFTDVLDSAIDLALSNLSLELWRLDELLGYKMIGRSEAPIGTTEHLRMSLSDSGQYAMRVIWEGQNYNVNNTSTATPYGLAWSFASIPEPSVGILALVSFCVVLRRGR
;
A
#
# COMPACT_ATOMS: atom_id res chain seq x y z
N MET A 1 -0.49 -10.85 -7.60
CA MET A 1 -1.62 -11.62 -7.05
C MET A 1 -2.73 -10.65 -6.70
N ALA A 2 -3.97 -10.96 -7.04
CA ALA A 2 -5.14 -10.14 -6.68
C ALA A 2 -5.84 -10.74 -5.45
N GLN A 3 -6.45 -9.90 -4.64
CA GLN A 3 -7.16 -10.27 -3.42
C GLN A 3 -8.51 -9.56 -3.33
N TYR A 4 -9.55 -10.30 -2.96
CA TYR A 4 -10.85 -9.71 -2.68
C TYR A 4 -10.84 -8.95 -1.35
N LEU A 5 -11.28 -7.69 -1.36
CA LEU A 5 -11.45 -6.86 -0.18
C LEU A 5 -12.87 -6.29 -0.17
N ALA A 6 -13.46 -6.18 1.02
CA ALA A 6 -14.80 -5.62 1.19
C ALA A 6 -14.76 -4.08 1.26
N ALA A 7 -15.83 -3.43 0.82
CA ALA A 7 -16.08 -2.02 1.08
C ALA A 7 -15.96 -1.72 2.58
N GLY A 8 -15.44 -0.54 2.92
CA GLY A 8 -15.15 -0.13 4.29
C GLY A 8 -13.87 -0.72 4.90
N SER A 9 -13.20 -1.65 4.22
CA SER A 9 -11.93 -2.20 4.71
C SER A 9 -10.85 -1.12 4.75
N GLN A 10 -10.04 -1.11 5.81
CA GLN A 10 -8.86 -0.27 5.89
C GLN A 10 -7.65 -1.03 5.35
N PHE A 11 -7.10 -0.57 4.24
CA PHE A 11 -5.90 -1.10 3.62
C PHE A 11 -4.66 -0.32 4.07
N SER A 12 -3.56 -1.04 4.30
CA SER A 12 -2.25 -0.45 4.55
C SER A 12 -1.15 -1.30 3.90
N ALA A 13 -0.20 -0.66 3.24
CA ALA A 13 0.99 -1.29 2.72
C ALA A 13 2.22 -0.41 2.92
N VAL A 14 3.37 -1.07 3.04
CA VAL A 14 4.68 -0.45 3.18
C VAL A 14 5.62 -1.11 2.19
N LEU A 15 6.27 -0.30 1.38
CA LEU A 15 7.34 -0.67 0.46
C LEU A 15 8.64 -0.08 1.00
N THR A 16 9.70 -0.87 1.06
CA THR A 16 11.04 -0.39 1.46
C THR A 16 12.11 -1.04 0.60
N TRP A 17 13.17 -0.29 0.30
CA TRP A 17 14.31 -0.77 -0.48
C TRP A 17 15.59 -0.09 0.01
N PHE A 18 16.74 -0.57 -0.44
CA PHE A 18 18.03 0.01 -0.09
C PHE A 18 18.71 0.57 -1.33
N ALA A 19 19.56 1.58 -1.14
CA ALA A 19 20.55 1.95 -2.13
C ALA A 19 21.49 0.76 -2.37
N GLU A 20 21.93 0.60 -3.60
CA GLU A 20 23.03 -0.31 -3.91
C GLU A 20 24.31 0.24 -3.29
N ARG A 21 25.04 -0.62 -2.58
CA ARG A 21 26.24 -0.25 -1.84
C ARG A 21 27.39 -1.15 -2.21
N ASP A 22 28.56 -0.54 -2.32
CA ASP A 22 29.83 -1.25 -2.33
C ASP A 22 30.53 -1.07 -1.00
N PHE A 23 31.11 -2.16 -0.49
CA PHE A 23 31.77 -2.21 0.80
C PHE A 23 33.27 -2.39 0.57
N THR A 24 34.08 -1.49 1.14
CA THR A 24 35.54 -1.57 0.99
C THR A 24 36.19 -2.03 2.30
N ASP A 25 37.01 -3.09 2.22
CA ASP A 25 37.69 -3.67 3.39
C ASP A 25 38.76 -2.75 4.00
N VAL A 26 39.13 -1.67 3.31
CA VAL A 26 40.26 -0.80 3.69
C VAL A 26 39.89 0.25 4.73
N LEU A 27 38.62 0.67 4.79
CA LEU A 27 38.17 1.79 5.63
C LEU A 27 36.89 1.52 6.45
N ASP A 28 36.40 0.27 6.48
CA ASP A 28 35.12 -0.10 7.11
C ASP A 28 33.99 0.85 6.66
N SER A 29 33.99 1.18 5.37
CA SER A 29 33.13 2.19 4.76
C SER A 29 32.31 1.61 3.61
N ALA A 30 31.12 2.16 3.43
CA ALA A 30 30.23 1.85 2.33
C ALA A 30 30.01 3.10 1.49
N ILE A 31 30.04 2.94 0.17
CA ILE A 31 29.64 3.98 -0.78
C ILE A 31 28.33 3.58 -1.45
N ASP A 32 27.40 4.52 -1.54
CA ASP A 32 26.17 4.31 -2.30
C ASP A 32 26.49 4.47 -3.80
N LEU A 33 26.14 3.47 -4.61
CA LEU A 33 26.41 3.42 -6.05
C LEU A 33 25.18 3.78 -6.89
N ALA A 34 24.00 3.37 -6.46
CA ALA A 34 22.76 3.63 -7.17
C ALA A 34 21.56 3.64 -6.22
N LEU A 35 20.53 4.42 -6.56
CA LEU A 35 19.26 4.43 -5.85
C LEU A 35 18.11 4.48 -6.84
N SER A 36 17.37 3.37 -6.94
CA SER A 36 16.15 3.32 -7.74
C SER A 36 15.05 4.17 -7.14
N ASN A 37 14.27 4.81 -8.02
CA ASN A 37 12.98 5.39 -7.70
C ASN A 37 11.91 4.33 -7.91
N LEU A 38 11.38 3.79 -6.81
CA LEU A 38 10.26 2.84 -6.84
C LEU A 38 8.99 3.55 -6.41
N SER A 39 7.85 3.16 -6.97
CA SER A 39 6.54 3.60 -6.50
C SER A 39 5.59 2.43 -6.24
N LEU A 40 4.77 2.57 -5.21
CA LEU A 40 3.74 1.63 -4.80
C LEU A 40 2.38 2.08 -5.30
N GLU A 41 1.72 1.22 -6.05
CA GLU A 41 0.38 1.45 -6.56
C GLU A 41 -0.60 0.37 -6.07
N LEU A 42 -1.85 0.79 -5.88
CA LEU A 42 -2.98 -0.08 -5.64
C LEU A 42 -3.96 0.05 -6.79
N TRP A 43 -4.36 -1.11 -7.32
CA TRP A 43 -5.24 -1.25 -8.47
C TRP A 43 -6.47 -2.04 -8.06
N ARG A 44 -7.63 -1.61 -8.52
CA ARG A 44 -8.87 -2.40 -8.51
C ARG A 44 -9.00 -3.08 -9.86
N LEU A 45 -9.33 -4.38 -9.83
CA LEU A 45 -9.72 -5.13 -11.00
C LEU A 45 -11.22 -5.03 -11.16
N ASP A 46 -11.66 -4.47 -12.27
CA ASP A 46 -13.05 -4.45 -12.69
C ASP A 46 -13.17 -5.28 -13.97
N GLU A 47 -14.05 -6.29 -13.97
CA GLU A 47 -14.23 -7.19 -15.12
C GLU A 47 -14.83 -6.47 -16.34
N LEU A 48 -15.56 -5.37 -16.13
CA LEU A 48 -16.21 -4.60 -17.18
C LEU A 48 -15.37 -3.40 -17.64
N LEU A 49 -14.66 -2.77 -16.71
CA LEU A 49 -13.93 -1.51 -16.95
C LEU A 49 -12.40 -1.69 -17.00
N GLY A 50 -11.90 -2.89 -16.72
CA GLY A 50 -10.47 -3.19 -16.67
C GLY A 50 -9.80 -2.75 -15.36
N TYR A 51 -8.48 -2.63 -15.40
CA TYR A 51 -7.68 -2.24 -14.23
C TYR A 51 -7.80 -0.74 -13.99
N LYS A 52 -8.23 -0.35 -12.79
CA LYS A 52 -8.31 1.06 -12.36
C LYS A 52 -7.37 1.30 -11.18
N MET A 53 -6.45 2.25 -11.31
CA MET A 53 -5.63 2.69 -10.19
C MET A 53 -6.51 3.47 -9.21
N ILE A 54 -6.43 3.12 -7.93
CA ILE A 54 -7.22 3.78 -6.87
C ILE A 54 -6.36 4.51 -5.85
N GLY A 55 -5.06 4.21 -5.83
CA GLY A 55 -4.11 4.84 -4.92
C GLY A 55 -2.68 4.60 -5.38
N ARG A 56 -1.84 5.58 -5.10
CA ARG A 56 -0.40 5.54 -5.38
C ARG A 56 0.35 6.30 -4.29
N SER A 57 1.50 5.78 -3.90
CA SER A 57 2.49 6.47 -3.09
C SER A 57 3.71 6.74 -3.99
N GLU A 58 4.31 7.92 -3.83
CA GLU A 58 5.49 8.33 -4.59
C GLU A 58 6.45 9.04 -3.62
N ALA A 59 7.69 8.55 -3.55
CA ALA A 59 8.77 9.16 -2.77
C ALA A 59 10.01 9.37 -3.64
N PRO A 60 10.09 10.48 -4.41
CA PRO A 60 11.15 10.70 -5.40
C PRO A 60 12.58 10.62 -4.87
N ILE A 61 12.80 10.84 -3.57
CA ILE A 61 14.12 10.78 -2.93
C ILE A 61 14.13 9.84 -1.72
N GLY A 62 13.05 9.11 -1.48
CA GLY A 62 12.91 8.21 -0.34
C GLY A 62 13.33 6.78 -0.70
N THR A 63 13.46 5.96 0.34
CA THR A 63 13.67 4.50 0.25
C THR A 63 12.52 3.72 0.88
N THR A 64 11.44 4.42 1.25
CA THR A 64 10.28 3.83 1.89
C THR A 64 9.04 4.60 1.48
N GLU A 65 7.99 3.85 1.14
CA GLU A 65 6.68 4.38 0.82
C GLU A 65 5.61 3.70 1.65
N HIS A 66 4.62 4.49 2.03
CA HIS A 66 3.45 4.03 2.76
C HIS A 66 2.20 4.36 1.96
N LEU A 67 1.28 3.40 1.87
CA LEU A 67 -0.05 3.61 1.30
C LEU A 67 -1.07 3.14 2.32
N ARG A 68 -1.92 4.04 2.82
CA ARG A 68 -3.01 3.73 3.74
C ARG A 68 -4.28 4.42 3.30
N MET A 69 -5.36 3.66 3.12
CA MET A 69 -6.65 4.20 2.70
C MET A 69 -7.81 3.28 3.11
N SER A 70 -9.01 3.86 3.20
CA SER A 70 -10.25 3.09 3.30
C SER A 70 -10.77 2.80 1.89
N LEU A 71 -11.23 1.57 1.66
CA LEU A 71 -11.76 1.15 0.36
C LEU A 71 -13.26 1.45 0.28
N SER A 72 -13.69 2.18 -0.75
CA SER A 72 -15.10 2.54 -0.96
C SER A 72 -15.96 1.38 -1.43
N ASP A 73 -15.36 0.45 -2.16
CA ASP A 73 -16.07 -0.59 -2.87
C ASP A 73 -15.52 -1.97 -2.51
N SER A 74 -16.36 -2.99 -2.65
CA SER A 74 -15.89 -4.37 -2.61
C SER A 74 -15.35 -4.77 -3.98
N GLY A 75 -14.31 -5.61 -4.00
CA GLY A 75 -13.77 -6.11 -5.26
C GLY A 75 -12.40 -6.75 -5.15
N GLN A 76 -11.85 -7.13 -6.31
CA GLN A 76 -10.50 -7.65 -6.42
C GLN A 76 -9.51 -6.49 -6.50
N TYR A 77 -8.48 -6.53 -5.67
CA TYR A 77 -7.42 -5.52 -5.62
C TYR A 77 -6.06 -6.16 -5.84
N ALA A 78 -5.16 -5.46 -6.53
CA ALA A 78 -3.78 -5.86 -6.75
C ALA A 78 -2.84 -4.72 -6.43
N MET A 79 -1.69 -5.04 -5.83
CA MET A 79 -0.60 -4.09 -5.68
C MET A 79 0.39 -4.22 -6.83
N ARG A 80 1.01 -3.11 -7.21
CA ARG A 80 2.08 -3.06 -8.19
C ARG A 80 3.21 -2.19 -7.64
N VAL A 81 4.44 -2.69 -7.76
CA VAL A 81 5.65 -1.90 -7.55
C VAL A 81 6.18 -1.56 -8.93
N ILE A 82 6.35 -0.27 -9.20
CA ILE A 82 6.88 0.22 -10.47
C ILE A 82 8.26 0.83 -10.25
N TRP A 83 9.13 0.67 -11.24
CA TRP A 83 10.42 1.33 -11.29
C TRP A 83 10.32 2.53 -12.22
N GLU A 84 10.59 3.71 -11.69
CA GLU A 84 10.46 4.99 -12.40
C GLU A 84 11.81 5.51 -12.92
N GLY A 85 12.88 4.77 -12.68
CA GLY A 85 14.23 5.17 -13.03
C GLY A 85 15.18 5.11 -11.84
N GLN A 86 16.32 5.76 -12.00
CA GLN A 86 17.33 5.93 -10.96
C GLN A 86 17.35 7.39 -10.52
N ASN A 87 17.37 7.63 -9.22
CA ASN A 87 17.65 8.96 -8.66
C ASN A 87 19.11 9.34 -8.88
N TYR A 88 20.00 8.36 -8.75
CA TYR A 88 21.39 8.43 -9.15
C TYR A 88 21.90 7.04 -9.51
N ASN A 89 22.89 6.98 -10.39
CA ASN A 89 23.63 5.76 -10.73
C ASN A 89 25.04 6.17 -11.14
N VAL A 90 25.99 6.12 -10.20
CA VAL A 90 27.35 6.64 -10.42
C VAL A 90 28.27 5.65 -11.16
N ASN A 91 27.93 4.36 -11.21
CA ASN A 91 28.77 3.32 -11.82
C ASN A 91 28.05 2.50 -12.91
N ASN A 92 26.91 2.97 -13.43
CA ASN A 92 26.04 2.20 -14.34
C ASN A 92 25.75 0.79 -13.83
N THR A 93 25.53 0.64 -12.52
CA THR A 93 25.21 -0.64 -11.90
C THR A 93 23.79 -1.11 -12.25
N SER A 94 23.51 -2.38 -11.96
CA SER A 94 22.30 -3.10 -12.37
C SER A 94 21.01 -2.38 -11.95
N THR A 95 20.01 -2.39 -12.82
CA THR A 95 18.70 -1.77 -12.58
C THR A 95 17.74 -2.61 -11.75
N ALA A 96 18.10 -3.84 -11.40
CA ALA A 96 17.25 -4.73 -10.62
C ALA A 96 17.39 -4.46 -9.11
N THR A 97 16.52 -3.58 -8.57
CA THR A 97 16.52 -3.26 -7.13
C THR A 97 15.63 -4.22 -6.33
N PRO A 98 16.19 -4.99 -5.39
CA PRO A 98 15.40 -5.78 -4.46
C PRO A 98 14.65 -4.88 -3.48
N TYR A 99 13.44 -5.29 -3.11
CA TYR A 99 12.58 -4.55 -2.20
C TYR A 99 11.84 -5.47 -1.24
N GLY A 100 11.50 -4.93 -0.07
CA GLY A 100 10.58 -5.53 0.89
C GLY A 100 9.19 -4.93 0.74
N LEU A 101 8.16 -5.78 0.73
CA LEU A 101 6.77 -5.37 0.67
C LEU A 101 5.98 -6.05 1.80
N ALA A 102 5.31 -5.26 2.62
CA ALA A 102 4.40 -5.73 3.65
C ALA A 102 3.04 -5.06 3.49
N TRP A 103 1.96 -5.81 3.68
CA TRP A 103 0.60 -5.28 3.56
C TRP A 103 -0.33 -5.92 4.59
N SER A 104 -1.39 -5.19 4.91
CA SER A 104 -2.47 -5.64 5.78
C SER A 104 -3.77 -4.99 5.37
N PHE A 105 -4.86 -5.65 5.71
CA PHE A 105 -6.20 -5.09 5.60
C PHE A 105 -7.00 -5.55 6.81
N ALA A 106 -7.80 -4.64 7.35
CA ALA A 106 -8.78 -4.95 8.37
C ALA A 106 -10.16 -4.66 7.80
N SER A 107 -11.02 -5.68 7.77
CA SER A 107 -12.44 -5.44 7.58
C SER A 107 -12.95 -4.74 8.82
N ILE A 108 -13.39 -3.49 8.69
CA ILE A 108 -14.13 -2.81 9.75
C ILE A 108 -15.60 -3.13 9.49
N PRO A 109 -16.26 -3.99 10.29
CA PRO A 109 -17.66 -4.29 10.06
C PRO A 109 -18.46 -3.00 10.18
N GLU A 110 -19.19 -2.64 9.14
CA GLU A 110 -20.21 -1.61 9.29
C GLU A 110 -21.24 -2.10 10.32
N PRO A 111 -21.74 -1.23 11.22
CA PRO A 111 -22.82 -1.60 12.11
C PRO A 111 -23.97 -2.11 11.27
N SER A 112 -24.30 -3.40 11.38
CA SER A 112 -25.42 -3.94 10.63
C SER A 112 -26.67 -3.10 10.94
N VAL A 113 -27.45 -2.79 9.91
CA VAL A 113 -28.69 -2.01 10.05
C VAL A 113 -29.59 -2.62 11.14
N GLY A 114 -29.54 -3.94 11.32
CA GLY A 114 -30.22 -4.65 12.40
C GLY A 114 -29.77 -4.25 13.82
N ILE A 115 -28.46 -4.09 14.06
CA ILE A 115 -27.94 -3.65 15.37
C ILE A 115 -28.34 -2.20 15.64
N LEU A 116 -28.25 -1.32 14.63
CA LEU A 116 -28.69 0.07 14.77
C LEU A 116 -30.18 0.17 15.04
N ALA A 117 -31.01 -0.61 14.33
CA ALA A 117 -32.46 -0.67 14.56
C ALA A 117 -32.80 -1.18 15.97
N LEU A 118 -32.09 -2.19 16.46
CA LEU A 118 -32.24 -2.72 17.83
C LEU A 118 -31.88 -1.66 18.88
N VAL A 119 -30.76 -0.97 18.71
CA VAL A 119 -30.33 0.11 19.62
C VAL A 119 -31.35 1.25 19.62
N SER A 120 -31.81 1.69 18.45
CA SER A 120 -32.85 2.70 18.33
C SER A 120 -34.14 2.28 19.03
N PHE A 121 -34.57 1.03 18.85
CA PHE A 121 -35.76 0.48 19.50
C PHE A 121 -35.63 0.45 21.03
N CYS A 122 -34.50 -0.01 21.55
CA CYS A 122 -34.22 -0.02 22.99
C CYS A 122 -34.18 1.39 23.60
N VAL A 123 -33.63 2.38 22.88
CA VAL A 123 -33.61 3.78 23.33
C VAL A 123 -35.02 4.38 23.36
N VAL A 124 -35.85 4.09 22.36
CA VAL A 124 -37.26 4.52 22.33
C VAL A 124 -38.05 3.90 23.49
N LEU A 125 -37.90 2.60 23.73
CA LEU A 125 -38.55 1.92 24.86
C LEU A 125 -38.11 2.47 26.23
N ARG A 126 -36.85 2.93 26.33
CA ARG A 126 -36.31 3.48 27.58
C ARG A 126 -36.71 4.94 27.81
N ARG A 127 -37.11 5.68 26.77
CA ARG A 127 -37.68 7.05 26.87
C ARG A 127 -39.19 7.07 27.09
N GLY A 128 -39.89 5.99 26.74
CA GLY A 128 -41.35 5.86 26.92
C GLY A 128 -41.79 5.33 28.30
N ARG A 129 -40.85 5.10 29.22
CA ARG A 129 -41.06 4.78 30.63
C ARG A 129 -40.57 5.95 31.48
#